data_AF-A0A970NAX0-F1
#
_entry.id   AF-A0A970NAX0-F1
#
_cell.length_a   1.000
_cell.length_b   1.000
_cell.length_c   1.000
_cell.angle_alpha   90.00
_cell.angle_beta   90.00
_cell.angle_gamma   90.00
#
_symmetry.space_group_name_H-M   'P 1'
#
loop_
_entity.id
_entity.type
_entity.pdbx_description
1 polymer ?
#
loop_
_entity_poly.entity_id
_entity_poly.type
_entity_poly.pdbx_seq_one_letter_code
_entity_poly.pdbx_strand_id
1 'polypeptide(L)'
;MPWDRILEAAVVAIIAMLLVIYVPKSRLREALVIFFFKQFMTWPLGLTAVNYGLIEYPVRLFSNATKVHFSFEYFIYPALCVIFMMTYPEGQGWLQRFMHYFNFCTVMTLFEV
;
A
#
# COMPACT_ATOMS: atom_id res chain seq x y z
N MET A 1 9.47 14.37 -14.21
CA MET A 1 10.17 13.90 -15.44
C MET A 1 9.46 12.65 -15.96
N PRO A 2 9.64 12.21 -17.22
CA PRO A 2 8.99 10.98 -17.71
C PRO A 2 9.38 9.72 -16.90
N TRP A 3 10.55 9.73 -16.25
CA TRP A 3 11.07 8.64 -15.42
C TRP A 3 10.18 8.31 -14.21
N ASP A 4 9.62 9.31 -13.55
CA ASP A 4 8.81 9.12 -12.33
C ASP A 4 7.55 8.28 -12.63
N ARG A 5 6.95 8.53 -13.79
CA ARG A 5 5.76 7.78 -14.26
C ARG A 5 6.08 6.34 -14.62
N ILE A 6 7.26 6.09 -15.17
CA ILE A 6 7.71 4.73 -15.51
C ILE A 6 7.97 3.95 -14.22
N LEU A 7 8.62 4.57 -13.24
CA LEU A 7 8.86 3.97 -11.92
C LEU A 7 7.55 3.61 -11.22
N GLU A 8 6.61 4.55 -11.18
CA GLU A 8 5.30 4.31 -10.56
C GLU A 8 4.52 3.19 -11.26
N ALA A 9 4.50 3.18 -12.59
CA ALA A 9 3.87 2.11 -13.37
C ALA A 9 4.53 0.74 -13.10
N ALA A 10 5.87 0.71 -13.00
CA ALA A 10 6.59 -0.51 -12.67
C ALA A 10 6.24 -1.01 -11.25
N VAL A 11 6.17 -0.11 -10.26
CA VAL A 11 5.78 -0.44 -8.88
C VAL A 11 4.35 -1.01 -8.84
N VAL A 12 3.41 -0.37 -9.52
CA VAL A 12 2.02 -0.85 -9.62
C VAL A 12 1.96 -2.24 -10.27
N ALA A 13 2.71 -2.46 -11.36
CA ALA A 13 2.75 -3.76 -12.03
C ALA A 13 3.35 -4.86 -11.14
N ILE A 14 4.41 -4.55 -10.40
CA ILE A 14 5.03 -5.48 -9.44
C ILE A 14 4.03 -5.84 -8.35
N ILE A 15 3.36 -4.86 -7.75
CA ILE A 15 2.38 -5.10 -6.69
C ILE A 15 1.18 -5.92 -7.19
N ALA A 16 0.68 -5.62 -8.39
CA ALA A 16 -0.37 -6.41 -9.02
C ALA A 16 0.06 -7.87 -9.22
N MET A 17 1.30 -8.10 -9.65
CA MET A 17 1.86 -9.45 -9.77
C MET A 17 1.96 -10.15 -8.42
N LEU A 18 2.45 -9.45 -7.38
CA LEU A 18 2.53 -9.98 -6.02
C LEU A 18 1.16 -10.37 -5.47
N LEU A 19 0.11 -9.56 -5.71
CA LEU A 19 -1.25 -9.93 -5.33
C LEU A 19 -1.69 -11.25 -5.98
N VAL A 20 -1.42 -11.45 -7.26
CA VAL A 20 -1.77 -12.71 -7.95
C VAL A 20 -1.00 -13.90 -7.39
N ILE A 21 0.25 -13.71 -6.98
CA ILE A 21 1.11 -14.77 -6.43
C ILE A 21 0.71 -15.13 -4.98
N TYR A 22 0.48 -14.13 -4.14
CA TYR A 22 0.27 -14.31 -2.70
C TYR A 22 -1.19 -14.48 -2.28
N VAL A 23 -2.16 -14.11 -3.13
CA VAL A 23 -3.59 -14.27 -2.82
C VAL A 23 -4.12 -15.57 -3.43
N PRO A 24 -4.36 -16.62 -2.61
CA PRO A 24 -4.96 -17.84 -3.12
C PRO A 24 -6.42 -17.59 -3.52
N LYS A 25 -6.87 -18.23 -4.60
CA LYS A 25 -8.26 -18.09 -5.11
C LYS A 25 -9.33 -18.43 -4.07
N SER A 26 -9.02 -19.32 -3.12
CA SER A 26 -9.91 -19.71 -2.02
C SER A 26 -10.18 -18.57 -1.03
N ARG A 27 -9.23 -17.65 -0.83
CA ARG A 27 -9.33 -16.52 0.11
C ARG A 27 -9.51 -15.18 -0.61
N LEU A 28 -9.96 -15.20 -1.87
CA LEU A 28 -10.16 -13.97 -2.65
C LEU A 28 -11.15 -13.03 -1.99
N ARG A 29 -12.20 -13.56 -1.35
CA ARG A 29 -13.21 -12.74 -0.64
C ARG A 29 -12.58 -11.96 0.51
N GLU A 30 -11.73 -12.61 1.31
CA GLU A 30 -11.00 -11.97 2.41
C GLU A 30 -10.07 -10.87 1.88
N ALA A 31 -9.31 -11.17 0.82
CA ALA A 31 -8.43 -10.19 0.18
C ALA A 31 -9.20 -8.95 -0.31
N LEU A 32 -10.37 -9.14 -0.94
CA LEU A 32 -11.20 -8.03 -1.41
C LEU A 32 -11.72 -7.17 -0.24
N VAL A 33 -12.16 -7.81 0.86
CA VAL A 33 -12.62 -7.07 2.05
C VAL A 33 -11.48 -6.24 2.64
N ILE A 34 -10.30 -6.83 2.79
CA ILE A 34 -9.12 -6.12 3.30
C ILE A 34 -8.77 -4.94 2.39
N PHE A 35 -8.71 -5.18 1.07
CA PHE A 35 -8.38 -4.16 0.08
C PHE A 35 -9.35 -2.98 0.13
N PHE A 36 -10.65 -3.23 -0.02
CA PHE A 36 -11.66 -2.16 -0.07
C PHE A 36 -11.78 -1.43 1.26
N PHE A 37 -11.67 -2.15 2.39
CA PHE A 37 -11.70 -1.53 3.70
C PHE A 37 -10.52 -0.57 3.88
N LYS A 38 -9.32 -0.98 3.47
CA LYS A 38 -8.14 -0.12 3.55
C LYS A 38 -8.23 1.05 2.58
N GLN A 39 -8.60 0.80 1.34
CA GLN A 39 -8.79 1.83 0.31
C GLN A 39 -9.80 2.90 0.74
N PHE A 40 -10.90 2.51 1.39
CA PHE A 40 -11.89 3.45 1.91
C PHE A 40 -11.33 4.34 3.02
N MET A 41 -10.41 3.84 3.84
CA MET A 41 -9.78 4.63 4.91
C MET A 41 -8.65 5.53 4.41
N THR A 42 -7.78 5.00 3.55
CA THR A 42 -6.53 5.64 3.15
C THR A 42 -6.78 6.91 2.36
N TRP A 43 -7.72 6.89 1.43
CA TRP A 43 -8.00 8.06 0.60
C TRP A 43 -8.48 9.30 1.38
N PRO A 44 -9.53 9.23 2.24
CA PRO A 44 -9.95 10.40 3.02
C PRO A 44 -8.91 10.81 4.06
N LEU A 45 -8.23 9.86 4.71
CA LEU A 45 -7.20 10.17 5.71
C LEU A 45 -6.00 10.85 5.07
N GLY A 46 -5.49 10.34 3.94
CA GLY A 46 -4.40 10.96 3.19
C GLY A 46 -4.76 12.37 2.73
N LEU A 47 -5.99 12.58 2.23
CA LEU A 47 -6.46 13.92 1.85
C LEU A 47 -6.50 14.87 3.05
N THR A 48 -6.99 14.42 4.20
CA THR A 48 -6.99 15.24 5.41
C THR A 48 -5.57 15.55 5.88
N ALA A 49 -4.66 14.57 5.90
CA ALA A 49 -3.29 14.74 6.35
C ALA A 49 -2.52 15.77 5.51
N VAL A 50 -2.66 15.71 4.18
CA VAL A 50 -2.01 16.68 3.29
C VAL A 50 -2.67 18.06 3.39
N ASN A 51 -3.98 18.15 3.63
CA ASN A 51 -4.65 19.44 3.84
C ASN A 51 -4.22 20.13 5.14
N TYR A 52 -3.94 19.37 6.20
CA TYR A 52 -3.37 19.88 7.45
C TYR A 52 -1.84 20.09 7.39
N GLY A 53 -1.19 19.81 6.26
CA GLY A 53 0.26 19.95 6.10
C GLY A 53 1.07 18.94 6.92
N LEU A 54 0.47 17.82 7.32
CA LEU A 54 1.13 16.77 8.11
C LEU A 54 2.07 15.91 7.24
N ILE A 55 1.78 15.81 5.94
CA ILE A 55 2.51 14.99 4.97
C ILE A 55 2.62 15.78 3.66
N GLU A 56 3.80 15.79 3.05
CA GLU A 56 4.01 16.33 1.71
C GLU A 56 4.53 15.24 0.77
N TYR A 57 3.71 14.86 -0.22
CA TYR A 57 4.12 13.86 -1.20
C TYR A 57 5.01 14.47 -2.30
N PRO A 58 6.17 13.86 -2.61
CA PRO A 58 7.10 14.33 -3.64
C PRO A 58 6.57 14.09 -5.07
N VAL A 59 5.81 13.01 -5.27
CA VAL A 59 5.19 12.66 -6.56
C VAL A 59 3.67 12.80 -6.45
N ARG A 60 3.08 13.60 -7.35
CA ARG A 60 1.63 13.89 -7.36
C ARG A 60 1.07 13.70 -8.78
N LEU A 61 0.51 12.53 -9.05
CA LEU A 61 0.00 12.18 -10.38
C LEU A 61 -1.14 13.11 -10.84
N PHE A 62 -1.99 13.51 -9.90
CA PHE A 62 -3.09 14.45 -10.10
C PHE A 62 -2.85 15.76 -9.34
N SER A 63 -1.68 16.38 -9.46
CA SER A 63 -1.33 17.61 -8.72
C SER A 63 -2.36 18.74 -8.82
N ASN A 64 -3.09 18.82 -9.94
CA ASN A 64 -4.16 19.79 -10.17
C ASN A 64 -5.50 19.45 -9.48
N ALA A 65 -5.74 18.19 -9.14
CA ALA A 65 -7.00 17.74 -8.54
C ALA A 65 -6.83 17.29 -7.08
N THR A 66 -5.68 16.73 -6.71
CA THR A 66 -5.41 16.19 -5.38
C THR A 66 -3.95 16.42 -4.98
N LYS A 67 -3.73 16.80 -3.72
CA LYS A 67 -2.38 16.94 -3.17
C LYS A 67 -1.75 15.61 -2.71
N VAL A 68 -2.52 14.51 -2.74
CA VAL A 68 -2.08 13.16 -2.34
C VAL A 68 -1.42 12.39 -3.48
N HIS A 69 -0.58 11.41 -3.14
CA HIS A 69 -0.07 10.42 -4.08
C HIS A 69 -1.16 9.36 -4.38
N PHE A 70 -2.01 9.67 -5.36
CA PHE A 70 -3.24 8.92 -5.64
C PHE A 70 -3.04 7.40 -5.80
N SER A 71 -2.11 6.96 -6.64
CA SER A 71 -1.87 5.53 -6.88
C SER A 71 -1.42 4.80 -5.63
N PHE A 72 -0.73 5.51 -4.73
CA PHE A 72 -0.28 4.94 -3.48
C PHE A 72 -1.44 4.69 -2.51
N GLU A 73 -2.22 5.74 -2.25
CA GLU A 73 -3.35 5.68 -1.32
C GLU A 73 -4.48 4.77 -1.83
N TYR A 74 -4.70 4.75 -3.15
CA TYR A 74 -5.83 4.04 -3.76
C TYR A 74 -5.53 2.57 -4.08
N PHE A 75 -4.27 2.23 -4.41
CA PHE A 75 -3.92 0.90 -4.87
C PHE A 75 -2.74 0.26 -4.12
N ILE A 76 -1.57 0.92 -4.11
CA ILE A 76 -0.33 0.32 -3.58
C ILE A 76 -0.50 -0.05 -2.12
N TYR A 77 -0.93 0.88 -1.28
CA TYR A 77 -1.01 0.65 0.15
C TYR A 77 -2.10 -0.35 0.56
N PRO A 78 -3.33 -0.28 0.01
CA PRO A 78 -4.33 -1.34 0.21
C PRO A 78 -3.85 -2.73 -0.26
N ALA A 79 -3.17 -2.81 -1.40
CA ALA A 79 -2.62 -4.07 -1.92
C ALA A 79 -1.52 -4.66 -1.03
N LEU A 80 -0.60 -3.82 -0.53
CA LEU A 80 0.44 -4.23 0.41
C LEU A 80 -0.16 -4.76 1.71
N CYS A 81 -1.25 -4.14 2.19
CA CYS A 81 -2.00 -4.61 3.36
C CYS A 81 -2.62 -6.00 3.13
N VAL A 82 -3.15 -6.28 1.94
CA VAL A 82 -3.63 -7.62 1.57
C VAL A 82 -2.49 -8.63 1.61
N ILE A 83 -1.35 -8.32 0.99
CA ILE A 83 -0.18 -9.21 0.98
C ILE A 83 0.30 -9.47 2.41
N PHE A 84 0.40 -8.43 3.23
CA PHE A 84 0.79 -8.53 4.63
C PHE A 84 -0.10 -9.48 5.42
N MET A 85 -1.43 -9.34 5.28
CA MET A 85 -2.39 -10.19 5.97
C MET A 85 -2.38 -11.64 5.44
N MET A 86 -2.26 -11.83 4.12
CA MET A 86 -2.25 -13.17 3.52
C MET A 86 -0.98 -13.97 3.82
N THR A 87 0.14 -13.26 4.03
CA THR A 87 1.45 -13.84 4.39
C THR A 87 1.72 -13.85 5.90
N TYR A 88 0.76 -13.36 6.71
CA TYR A 88 0.94 -13.25 8.14
C TYR A 88 1.21 -14.64 8.75
N PRO A 89 2.29 -14.80 9.53
CA PRO A 89 2.67 -16.09 10.08
C PRO A 89 1.79 -16.47 11.29
N GLU A 90 0.58 -16.97 11.00
CA GLU A 90 -0.33 -17.52 11.99
C GLU A 90 0.26 -18.80 12.63
N GLY A 91 0.17 -18.92 13.96
CA GLY A 91 0.70 -20.08 14.69
C GLY A 91 2.21 -20.10 14.92
N GLN A 92 2.96 -19.17 14.34
CA GLN A 92 4.41 -19.02 14.56
C GLN A 92 4.74 -18.27 15.86
N GLY A 93 6.02 -18.36 16.28
CA GLY A 93 6.53 -17.72 17.49
C GLY A 93 6.48 -16.19 17.44
N TRP A 94 6.50 -15.55 18.62
CA TRP A 94 6.36 -14.09 18.74
C TRP A 94 7.39 -13.31 17.91
N LEU A 95 8.62 -13.83 17.82
CA LEU A 95 9.72 -13.18 17.11
C LEU A 95 9.48 -13.13 15.59
N GLN A 96 8.89 -14.17 15.00
CA GLN A 96 8.59 -14.21 13.56
C GLN A 96 7.49 -13.20 13.22
N ARG A 97 6.48 -13.06 14.08
CA ARG A 97 5.45 -12.03 13.94
C ARG A 97 6.05 -10.63 14.04
N PHE A 98 6.92 -10.40 15.04
CA PHE A 98 7.60 -9.13 15.21
C PHE A 98 8.45 -8.75 13.98
N MET A 99 9.25 -9.70 13.48
CA MET A 99 10.06 -9.48 12.26
C MET A 99 9.19 -9.18 11.03
N HIS A 100 8.03 -9.83 10.91
CA HIS A 100 7.09 -9.56 9.82
C HIS A 100 6.54 -8.12 9.87
N TYR A 101 6.13 -7.64 11.05
CA TYR A 101 5.74 -6.24 11.24
C TYR A 101 6.90 -5.28 10.98
N PHE A 102 8.08 -5.56 11.54
CA PHE A 102 9.25 -4.69 11.41
C PHE A 102 9.66 -4.50 9.94
N ASN A 103 9.74 -5.59 9.18
CA ASN A 103 10.07 -5.53 7.75
C ASN A 103 9.01 -4.74 6.97
N PHE A 104 7.73 -5.00 7.22
CA PHE A 104 6.65 -4.30 6.53
C PHE A 104 6.67 -2.79 6.81
N CYS A 105 6.79 -2.39 8.08
CA CYS A 105 6.87 -0.98 8.47
C CYS A 105 8.12 -0.29 7.90
N THR A 106 9.26 -0.98 7.88
CA THR A 106 10.51 -0.43 7.33
C THR A 106 10.39 -0.16 5.83
N VAL A 107 9.86 -1.14 5.07
CA VAL A 107 9.64 -0.98 3.62
C VAL A 107 8.68 0.18 3.35
N MET A 108 7.57 0.27 4.10
CA MET A 108 6.61 1.36 3.98
C MET A 108 7.23 2.73 4.23
N THR A 109 8.05 2.86 5.28
CA THR A 109 8.71 4.13 5.62
C THR A 109 9.70 4.56 4.54
N LEU A 110 10.44 3.62 3.96
CA LEU A 110 11.36 3.89 2.84
C LEU A 110 10.65 4.33 1.55
N PHE A 111 9.39 3.95 1.36
CA PHE A 111 8.60 4.44 0.23
C PHE A 111 7.99 5.81 0.48
N GLU A 112 7.85 6.22 1.74
CA GLU A 112 7.24 7.50 2.13
C GLU A 112 8.26 8.65 2.18
N VAL A 113 9.50 8.38 2.62
CA VAL A 113 10.60 9.35 2.78
C VAL A 113 11.50 9.38 1.55
#